data_AF-A0A8J4FCU8-F1
#
_entry.id   AF-A0A8J4FCU8-F1
#
_cell.length_a   1.000
_cell.length_b   1.000
_cell.length_c   1.000
_cell.angle_alpha   90.00
_cell.angle_beta   90.00
_cell.angle_gamma   90.00
#
_symmetry.space_group_name_H-M   'P 1'
#
loop_
_entity.id
_entity.type
_entity.pdbx_description
1 polymer ?
#
loop_
_entity_poly.entity_id
_entity_poly.type
_entity_poly.pdbx_seq_one_letter_code
_entity_poly.pdbx_strand_id
1 'polypeptide(L)'
;LLSAALTPYLMSSIKKQVACSPELEKASLELTGKATSDPGQLNKVDVKKLRSYLSKTAPSPSKDCCKASKTFNDLYCLCAPAMINEFSQWVDMNQLTEVALYLERRCPEVLDAGDKFILYMEPNCPERPIFTA
;
A
#
# COMPACT_ATOMS: atom_id res chain seq x y z
N LEU A 1 15.91 -15.00 -11.67
CA LEU A 1 16.81 -14.55 -10.57
C LEU A 1 16.33 -13.17 -10.14
N LEU A 2 15.42 -13.09 -9.16
CA LEU A 2 15.10 -11.82 -8.51
C LEU A 2 16.40 -11.31 -7.88
N SER A 3 16.83 -10.10 -8.24
CA SER A 3 18.08 -9.54 -7.72
C SER A 3 17.99 -9.44 -6.19
N ALA A 4 19.12 -9.58 -5.49
CA ALA A 4 19.17 -9.46 -4.03
C ALA A 4 18.61 -8.12 -3.50
N ALA A 5 18.53 -7.09 -4.37
CA ALA A 5 17.92 -5.80 -4.09
C ALA A 5 16.38 -5.85 -3.98
N LEU A 6 15.71 -6.81 -4.62
CA LEU A 6 14.24 -6.95 -4.60
C LEU A 6 13.73 -7.76 -3.42
N THR A 7 14.58 -8.57 -2.78
CA THR A 7 14.19 -9.44 -1.65
C THR A 7 13.59 -8.66 -0.47
N PRO A 8 14.22 -7.58 0.04
CA PRO A 8 13.65 -6.82 1.16
C PRO A 8 12.28 -6.21 0.82
N TYR A 9 12.13 -5.76 -0.42
CA TYR A 9 10.88 -5.19 -0.90
C TYR A 9 9.78 -6.24 -1.00
N LEU A 10 10.04 -7.39 -1.63
CA LEU A 10 9.09 -8.49 -1.72
C LEU A 10 8.66 -8.98 -0.33
N MET A 11 9.60 -9.09 0.61
CA MET A 11 9.26 -9.42 1.99
C MET A 11 8.38 -8.35 2.65
N SER A 12 8.64 -7.08 2.41
CA SER A 12 7.82 -5.98 2.94
C SER A 12 6.41 -5.94 2.32
N SER A 13 6.27 -6.29 1.03
CA SER A 13 4.98 -6.33 0.35
C SER A 13 4.11 -7.47 0.88
N ILE A 14 4.70 -8.64 1.11
CA ILE A 14 4.02 -9.78 1.75
C ILE A 14 3.61 -9.42 3.18
N LYS A 15 4.52 -8.83 3.97
CA LYS A 15 4.20 -8.38 5.35
C LYS A 15 3.05 -7.37 5.36
N LYS A 16 3.06 -6.40 4.44
CA LYS A 16 1.97 -5.44 4.28
C LYS A 16 0.65 -6.13 3.95
N GLN A 17 0.64 -7.05 2.99
CA GLN A 17 -0.57 -7.78 2.60
C GLN A 17 -1.16 -8.54 3.79
N VAL A 18 -0.32 -9.27 4.53
CA VAL A 18 -0.75 -10.02 5.73
C VAL A 18 -1.29 -9.07 6.79
N ALA A 19 -0.57 -8.00 7.12
CA ALA A 19 -0.97 -7.05 8.16
C ALA A 19 -2.26 -6.29 7.79
N CYS A 20 -2.51 -6.04 6.51
CA CYS A 20 -3.69 -5.34 6.01
C CYS A 20 -4.81 -6.29 5.54
N SER A 21 -4.70 -7.61 5.76
CA SER A 21 -5.69 -8.58 5.27
C SER A 21 -7.11 -8.30 5.78
N PRO A 22 -7.33 -7.94 7.07
CA PRO A 22 -8.67 -7.60 7.56
C PRO A 22 -9.29 -6.39 6.84
N GLU A 23 -8.50 -5.35 6.57
CA GLU A 23 -8.94 -4.17 5.84
C GLU A 23 -9.23 -4.48 4.38
N LEU A 24 -8.41 -5.33 3.74
CA LEU A 24 -8.60 -5.77 2.37
C LEU A 24 -9.88 -6.60 2.24
N GLU A 25 -10.14 -7.54 3.15
CA GLU A 25 -11.36 -8.35 3.14
C GLU A 25 -12.62 -7.52 3.32
N LYS A 26 -12.57 -6.51 4.21
CA LYS A 26 -13.67 -5.56 4.39
C LYS A 26 -13.89 -4.71 3.15
N ALA A 27 -12.82 -4.15 2.59
CA ALA A 27 -12.90 -3.34 1.38
C ALA A 27 -13.42 -4.16 0.19
N SER A 28 -12.94 -5.39 0.01
CA SER A 28 -13.36 -6.26 -1.07
C SER A 28 -14.83 -6.66 -0.95
N LEU A 29 -15.32 -6.94 0.27
CA LEU A 29 -16.72 -7.24 0.51
C LEU A 29 -17.61 -6.07 0.07
N GLU A 30 -17.26 -4.85 0.46
CA GLU A 30 -18.01 -3.63 0.10
C GLU A 30 -17.93 -3.31 -1.40
N LEU A 31 -16.75 -3.49 -2.00
CA LEU A 31 -16.50 -3.11 -3.39
C LEU A 31 -16.95 -4.18 -4.40
N THR A 32 -17.00 -5.45 -4.02
CA THR A 32 -17.22 -6.57 -4.95
C THR A 32 -18.31 -7.55 -4.50
N GLY A 33 -18.79 -7.43 -3.26
CA GLY A 33 -19.73 -8.39 -2.66
C GLY A 33 -19.06 -9.69 -2.17
N LYS A 34 -17.72 -9.80 -2.24
CA LYS A 34 -16.98 -10.98 -1.80
C LYS A 34 -15.76 -10.57 -0.96
N ALA A 35 -15.66 -11.12 0.25
CA ALA A 35 -14.51 -10.93 1.12
C ALA A 35 -13.29 -11.71 0.57
N THR A 36 -12.16 -11.03 0.42
CA THR A 36 -10.88 -11.58 -0.01
C THR A 36 -9.74 -10.61 0.34
N SER A 37 -8.61 -11.17 0.74
CA SER A 37 -7.35 -10.45 0.93
C SER A 37 -6.40 -10.61 -0.27
N ASP A 38 -6.86 -11.22 -1.38
CA ASP A 38 -6.09 -11.39 -2.61
C ASP A 38 -6.09 -10.09 -3.44
N PRO A 39 -4.95 -9.39 -3.57
CA PRO A 39 -4.83 -8.16 -4.34
C PRO A 39 -5.15 -8.36 -5.82
N GLY A 40 -4.92 -9.57 -6.36
CA GLY A 40 -5.22 -9.89 -7.76
C GLY A 40 -6.72 -9.92 -8.07
N GLN A 41 -7.57 -10.17 -7.07
CA GLN A 41 -9.03 -10.03 -7.24
C GLN A 41 -9.49 -8.58 -7.11
N LEU A 42 -8.73 -7.77 -6.38
CA LEU A 42 -9.02 -6.35 -6.14
C LEU A 42 -8.62 -5.45 -7.31
N ASN A 43 -7.66 -5.87 -8.13
CA ASN A 43 -7.20 -5.07 -9.28
C ASN A 43 -8.30 -4.78 -10.33
N LYS A 44 -9.44 -5.48 -10.25
CA LYS A 44 -10.60 -5.33 -11.14
C LYS A 44 -11.58 -4.24 -10.70
N VAL A 45 -11.36 -3.63 -9.53
CA VAL A 45 -12.23 -2.57 -9.02
C VAL A 45 -11.96 -1.26 -9.75
N ASP A 46 -12.99 -0.63 -10.29
CA ASP A 46 -12.87 0.70 -10.89
C ASP A 46 -12.29 1.74 -9.91
N VAL A 47 -11.33 2.54 -10.38
CA VAL A 47 -10.61 3.54 -9.56
C VAL A 47 -11.55 4.58 -8.95
N LYS A 48 -12.61 5.00 -9.65
CA LYS A 48 -13.56 5.97 -9.09
C LYS A 48 -14.38 5.34 -7.96
N LYS A 49 -14.78 4.07 -8.11
CA LYS A 49 -15.45 3.31 -7.05
C LYS A 49 -14.54 3.16 -5.83
N LEU A 50 -13.28 2.78 -6.03
CA LEU A 50 -12.28 2.68 -4.98
C LEU A 50 -12.08 4.02 -4.26
N ARG A 51 -11.84 5.11 -5.01
CA ARG A 51 -11.70 6.47 -4.45
C ARG A 51 -12.92 6.87 -3.62
N SER A 52 -14.13 6.62 -4.11
CA SER A 52 -15.35 6.94 -3.38
C SER A 52 -15.44 6.17 -2.06
N TYR A 53 -15.10 4.87 -2.07
CA TYR A 53 -15.06 4.06 -0.87
C TYR A 53 -14.03 4.58 0.14
N LEU A 54 -12.78 4.79 -0.30
CA LEU A 54 -11.68 5.24 0.56
C LEU A 54 -11.94 6.63 1.18
N SER A 55 -12.64 7.51 0.47
CA SER A 55 -12.93 8.87 0.95
C SER A 55 -14.15 8.97 1.86
N LYS A 56 -15.15 8.10 1.71
CA LYS A 56 -16.46 8.26 2.38
C LYS A 56 -16.81 7.15 3.36
N THR A 57 -16.26 5.95 3.17
CA THR A 57 -16.77 4.72 3.81
C THR A 57 -15.68 3.95 4.53
N ALA A 58 -14.45 3.95 4.00
CA ALA A 58 -13.37 3.17 4.56
C ALA A 58 -13.06 3.61 6.01
N PRO A 59 -13.04 2.65 6.96
CA PRO A 59 -12.67 2.92 8.35
C PRO A 59 -11.16 3.10 8.48
N SER A 60 -10.70 3.88 9.46
CA SER A 60 -9.27 4.02 9.71
C SER A 60 -8.57 2.64 9.80
N PRO A 61 -7.41 2.46 9.15
CA PRO A 61 -6.71 1.18 9.18
C PRO A 61 -6.23 0.82 10.58
N SER A 62 -5.97 -0.45 10.81
CA SER A 62 -5.28 -0.90 12.02
C SER A 62 -3.86 -0.32 12.08
N LYS A 63 -3.36 -0.20 13.32
CA LYS A 63 -1.99 0.20 13.60
C LYS A 63 -0.97 -0.70 12.88
N ASP A 64 -1.22 -2.01 12.85
CA ASP A 64 -0.31 -2.97 12.21
C ASP A 64 -0.29 -2.82 10.69
N CYS A 65 -1.45 -2.65 10.06
CA CYS A 65 -1.52 -2.35 8.62
C CYS A 65 -0.79 -1.04 8.31
N CYS A 66 -0.93 -0.01 9.15
CA CYS A 66 -0.22 1.26 8.96
C CYS A 66 1.30 1.14 9.14
N LYS A 67 1.78 0.40 10.15
CA LYS A 67 3.22 0.16 10.34
C LYS A 67 3.82 -0.61 9.17
N ALA A 68 3.18 -1.69 8.74
CA ALA A 68 3.66 -2.47 7.61
C ALA A 68 3.61 -1.68 6.29
N SER A 69 2.55 -0.88 6.10
CA SER A 69 2.43 0.00 4.94
C SER A 69 3.50 1.08 4.93
N LYS A 70 3.87 1.64 6.09
CA LYS A 70 4.97 2.59 6.22
C LYS A 70 6.28 1.94 5.80
N THR A 71 6.62 0.78 6.35
CA THR A 71 7.86 0.06 5.97
C THR A 71 7.93 -0.23 4.47
N PHE A 72 6.81 -0.67 3.88
CA PHE A 72 6.74 -0.89 2.43
C PHE A 72 6.94 0.42 1.64
N ASN A 73 6.28 1.50 2.07
CA ASN A 73 6.37 2.82 1.44
C ASN A 73 7.78 3.42 1.55
N ASP A 74 8.48 3.24 2.67
CA ASP A 74 9.87 3.70 2.86
C ASP A 74 10.84 3.02 1.89
N LEU A 75 10.48 1.84 1.38
CA LEU A 75 11.23 1.10 0.35
C LEU A 75 10.75 1.38 -1.08
N TYR A 76 9.62 2.10 -1.26
CA TYR A 76 9.01 2.31 -2.57
C TYR A 76 10.01 2.91 -3.57
N CYS A 77 10.70 3.98 -3.20
CA CYS A 77 11.59 4.67 -4.13
C CYS A 77 12.85 3.90 -4.51
N LEU A 78 13.26 2.90 -3.72
CA LEU A 78 14.35 2.01 -4.08
C LEU A 78 13.93 0.98 -5.13
N CYS A 79 12.65 0.66 -5.19
CA CYS A 79 12.14 -0.50 -5.91
C CYS A 79 11.11 -0.15 -7.00
N ALA A 80 10.56 1.06 -7.00
CA ALA A 80 9.51 1.50 -7.92
C ALA A 80 9.86 1.29 -9.40
N PRO A 81 11.09 1.59 -9.89
CA PRO A 81 11.42 1.35 -11.30
C PRO A 81 11.38 -0.14 -11.68
N ALA A 82 11.85 -1.03 -10.81
CA ALA A 82 11.80 -2.47 -11.04
C ALA A 82 10.38 -3.02 -10.87
N MET A 83 9.63 -2.49 -9.91
CA MET A 83 8.26 -2.91 -9.62
C MET A 83 7.26 -2.55 -10.71
N ILE A 84 7.36 -1.33 -11.25
CA ILE A 84 6.50 -0.90 -12.36
C ILE A 84 6.76 -1.79 -13.59
N ASN A 85 8.02 -2.10 -13.87
CA ASN A 85 8.36 -2.96 -15.01
C ASN A 85 7.93 -4.42 -14.81
N GLU A 86 8.11 -4.99 -13.62
CA GLU A 86 7.80 -6.41 -13.38
C GLU A 86 6.32 -6.69 -13.07
N PHE A 87 5.62 -5.74 -12.44
CA PHE A 87 4.28 -5.98 -11.86
C PHE A 87 3.17 -5.08 -12.41
N SER A 88 3.43 -4.27 -13.45
CA SER A 88 2.40 -3.44 -14.11
C SER A 88 1.17 -4.22 -14.59
N GLN A 89 1.33 -5.49 -14.96
CA GLN A 89 0.21 -6.36 -15.35
C GLN A 89 -0.67 -6.82 -14.17
N TRP A 90 -0.16 -6.72 -12.95
CA TRP A 90 -0.83 -7.17 -11.71
C TRP A 90 -1.33 -5.99 -10.86
N VAL A 91 -0.70 -4.82 -11.00
CA VAL A 91 -0.94 -3.63 -10.18
C VAL A 91 -1.41 -2.47 -11.06
N ASP A 92 -2.64 -2.01 -10.82
CA ASP A 92 -3.10 -0.74 -11.35
C ASP A 92 -2.48 0.41 -10.52
N MET A 93 -1.60 1.19 -11.16
CA MET A 93 -0.89 2.30 -10.51
C MET A 93 -1.82 3.40 -10.00
N ASN A 94 -2.99 3.59 -10.63
CA ASN A 94 -3.98 4.54 -10.14
C ASN A 94 -4.63 4.03 -8.86
N GLN A 95 -4.97 2.75 -8.77
CA GLN A 95 -5.48 2.16 -7.54
C GLN A 95 -4.45 2.21 -6.41
N LEU A 96 -3.18 1.92 -6.72
CA LEU A 96 -2.09 2.03 -5.76
C LEU A 96 -1.99 3.46 -5.20
N THR A 97 -2.08 4.47 -6.08
CA THR A 97 -2.05 5.88 -5.69
C THR A 97 -3.21 6.24 -4.77
N GLU A 98 -4.43 5.82 -5.07
CA GLU A 98 -5.60 6.07 -4.21
C GLU A 98 -5.45 5.45 -2.82
N VAL A 99 -4.98 4.20 -2.74
CA VAL A 99 -4.73 3.50 -1.48
C VAL A 99 -3.61 4.19 -0.70
N ALA A 100 -2.55 4.62 -1.36
CA ALA A 100 -1.41 5.25 -0.69
C ALA A 100 -1.76 6.64 -0.14
N LEU A 101 -2.51 7.45 -0.88
CA LEU A 101 -3.06 8.73 -0.40
C LEU A 101 -4.04 8.54 0.76
N TYR A 102 -4.83 7.47 0.73
CA TYR A 102 -5.70 7.11 1.83
C TYR A 102 -4.92 6.78 3.11
N LEU A 103 -3.87 5.95 3.00
CA LEU A 103 -3.00 5.57 4.12
C LEU A 103 -2.25 6.79 4.68
N GLU A 104 -1.74 7.67 3.83
CA GLU A 104 -1.10 8.92 4.26
C GLU A 104 -2.02 9.78 5.13
N ARG A 105 -3.30 9.89 4.76
CA ARG A 105 -4.28 10.67 5.54
C ARG A 105 -4.69 9.98 6.84
N ARG A 106 -4.85 8.66 6.84
CA ARG A 106 -5.47 7.91 7.95
C ARG A 106 -4.48 7.32 8.95
N CYS A 107 -3.31 6.89 8.50
CA CYS A 107 -2.32 6.26 9.37
C CYS A 107 -1.79 7.17 10.49
N PRO A 108 -1.64 8.50 10.31
CA PRO A 108 -1.27 9.38 11.41
C PRO A 108 -2.26 9.37 12.59
N GLU A 109 -3.51 8.94 12.39
CA GLU A 109 -4.52 8.84 13.46
C GLU A 109 -4.24 7.65 14.41
N VAL A 110 -3.51 6.64 13.97
CA VAL A 110 -3.33 5.35 14.68
C VAL A 110 -1.88 4.99 14.98
N LEU A 111 -0.92 5.67 14.33
CA LEU A 111 0.50 5.48 14.56
C LEU A 111 0.96 6.20 15.83
N ASP A 112 2.07 5.72 16.41
CA ASP A 112 2.66 6.30 17.61
C ASP A 112 3.25 7.70 17.30
N ALA A 113 3.34 8.57 18.31
CA ALA A 113 3.99 9.87 18.17
C ALA A 113 5.47 9.69 17.78
N GLY A 114 5.77 9.92 16.49
CA GLY A 114 7.11 9.70 15.89
C GLY A 114 7.08 8.82 14.64
N ASP A 115 6.08 7.94 14.52
CA ASP A 115 5.85 7.11 13.33
C ASP A 115 5.04 7.91 12.29
N LYS A 116 5.72 8.77 11.52
CA LYS A 116 5.08 9.51 10.43
C LYS A 116 4.99 8.65 9.17
N PHE A 117 3.78 8.57 8.59
CA PHE A 117 3.59 8.04 7.23
C PHE A 117 3.80 9.19 6.24
N ILE A 118 4.89 9.18 5.48
CA ILE A 118 5.19 10.16 4.44
C ILE A 118 5.06 9.44 3.11
N LEU A 119 4.13 9.85 2.25
CA LEU A 119 3.94 9.16 0.97
C LEU A 119 5.11 9.41 0.03
N TYR A 120 5.81 8.33 -0.34
CA TYR A 120 6.88 8.37 -1.31
C TYR A 120 6.38 7.79 -2.64
N MET A 121 5.88 8.65 -3.53
CA MET A 121 5.51 8.31 -4.91
C MET A 121 5.97 9.42 -5.86
N GLU A 122 6.54 9.04 -7.01
CA GLU A 122 7.19 9.93 -7.99
C GLU A 122 7.95 11.13 -7.39
N PRO A 123 7.63 12.44 -7.61
CA PRO A 123 8.60 13.51 -7.34
C PRO A 123 8.99 13.62 -5.87
N ASN A 124 8.26 12.98 -4.97
CA ASN A 124 8.57 12.94 -3.54
C ASN A 124 9.58 11.84 -3.18
N CYS A 125 10.07 11.07 -4.15
CA CYS A 125 11.06 10.06 -3.89
C CYS A 125 12.37 10.68 -3.41
N PRO A 126 12.87 10.29 -2.22
CA PRO A 126 14.14 10.78 -1.73
C PRO A 126 15.26 10.30 -2.65
N GLU A 127 16.24 11.17 -2.91
CA GLU A 127 17.42 10.83 -3.72
C GLU A 127 18.30 9.73 -3.08
N ARG A 128 18.02 9.35 -1.82
CA ARG A 128 18.73 8.34 -1.04
C ARG A 128 17.75 7.48 -0.22
N PRO A 129 18.09 6.21 0.09
CA PRO A 129 17.29 5.35 0.95
C PRO A 129 16.99 6.01 2.31
N ILE A 130 15.74 5.94 2.76
CA ILE A 130 15.39 6.31 4.14
C ILE A 130 15.49 5.06 4.99
N PHE A 131 16.66 4.86 5.59
CA PHE A 131 16.81 3.91 6.69
C PHE A 131 16.26 4.59 7.93
N THR A 132 15.03 4.26 8.34
CA THR A 132 14.66 4.49 9.74
C THR A 132 15.42 3.46 10.58
N ALA A 133 16.30 3.97 11.44
CA ALA A 133 17.03 3.20 12.44
C ALA A 133 16.08 2.48 13.41
#